data_AF-A0A512BJR2-F1
#
_entry.id   AF-A0A512BJR2-F1
#
_cell.length_a   1.000
_cell.length_b   1.000
_cell.length_c   1.000
_cell.angle_alpha   90.00
_cell.angle_beta   90.00
_cell.angle_gamma   90.00
#
_symmetry.space_group_name_H-M   'P 1'
#
loop_
_entity.id
_entity.type
_entity.pdbx_description
1 polymer ?
#
loop_
_entity_poly.entity_id
_entity_poly.type
_entity_poly.pdbx_seq_one_letter_code
_entity_poly.pdbx_strand_id
1 'polypeptide(L)'
;MHQTRLPNRLQGYDYSRNALYFVTLCVHDRVDCLGEIKDDQMFANEYGKIAEQQWQWLEQQYPYVVLHSFVVMPNHIHGIVEINDHMVGTGRDLSLQQQQRKIKSLSELMGAYKTTTSKQIHLSGLTVFKWQRSFHDHIIRNEESYERISNYIQKNPSNWKGDKFYSR
;
A
#
# COMPACT_ATOMS: atom_id res chain seq x y z
N MET A 1 -7.98 15.94 -27.45
CA MET A 1 -6.55 15.83 -27.12
C MET A 1 -6.37 14.63 -26.20
N HIS A 2 -5.86 13.51 -26.72
CA HIS A 2 -5.62 12.31 -25.91
C HIS A 2 -4.36 12.53 -25.05
N GLN A 3 -4.54 12.67 -23.75
CA GLN A 3 -3.44 12.57 -22.79
C GLN A 3 -2.98 11.11 -22.76
N THR A 4 -1.89 10.80 -23.45
CA THR A 4 -1.25 9.50 -23.38
C THR A 4 -0.73 9.30 -21.96
N ARG A 5 -1.37 8.42 -21.18
CA ARG A 5 -0.93 8.06 -19.83
C ARG A 5 0.49 7.48 -19.91
N LEU A 6 1.44 8.16 -19.28
CA LEU A 6 2.77 7.61 -19.02
C LEU A 6 2.62 6.32 -18.18
N PRO A 7 3.41 5.27 -18.44
CA PRO A 7 3.41 4.08 -17.59
C PRO A 7 3.79 4.48 -16.16
N ASN A 8 2.98 4.12 -15.16
CA ASN A 8 3.31 4.35 -13.75
C ASN A 8 4.59 3.61 -13.29
N ARG A 9 5.05 2.64 -14.07
CA ARG A 9 6.14 1.72 -13.72
C ARG A 9 7.38 2.02 -14.54
N LEU A 10 8.54 1.96 -13.88
CA LEU A 10 9.83 1.88 -14.55
C LEU A 10 9.89 0.58 -15.37
N GLN A 11 9.94 0.73 -16.69
CA GLN A 11 9.95 -0.39 -17.64
C GLN A 11 11.27 -1.16 -17.50
N GLY A 12 11.19 -2.48 -17.34
CA GLY A 12 12.35 -3.37 -17.19
C GLY A 12 12.85 -3.58 -15.75
N TYR A 13 12.20 -3.01 -14.74
CA TYR A 13 12.56 -3.24 -13.34
C TYR A 13 11.83 -4.46 -12.75
N ASP A 14 12.56 -5.31 -12.04
CA ASP A 14 12.00 -6.43 -11.27
C ASP A 14 11.57 -5.94 -9.88
N TYR A 15 10.25 -5.86 -9.67
CA TYR A 15 9.62 -5.38 -8.44
C TYR A 15 9.56 -6.45 -7.34
N SER A 16 10.30 -7.56 -7.48
CA SER A 16 10.58 -8.50 -6.40
C SER A 16 11.93 -8.24 -5.72
N ARG A 17 12.73 -7.30 -6.23
CA ARG A 17 14.04 -6.95 -5.65
C ARG A 17 13.90 -6.18 -4.35
N ASN A 18 14.93 -6.32 -3.52
CA ASN A 18 15.09 -5.58 -2.28
C ASN A 18 15.06 -4.07 -2.54
N ALA A 19 14.02 -3.41 -2.03
CA ALA A 19 13.83 -1.98 -2.17
C ALA A 19 12.66 -1.51 -1.30
N LEU A 20 12.62 -0.20 -1.09
CA LEU A 20 11.49 0.52 -0.54
C LEU A 20 10.59 1.00 -1.69
N TYR A 21 9.29 0.74 -1.58
CA TYR A 21 8.28 1.12 -2.54
C TYR A 21 7.21 1.98 -1.87
N PHE A 22 7.07 3.22 -2.32
CA PHE A 22 5.88 4.02 -2.04
C PHE A 22 4.73 3.51 -2.89
N VAL A 23 3.55 3.33 -2.30
CA VAL A 23 2.34 2.92 -3.01
C VAL A 23 1.15 3.81 -2.67
N THR A 24 0.24 3.93 -3.63
CA THR A 24 -1.09 4.54 -3.45
C THR A 24 -2.17 3.65 -4.03
N LEU A 25 -3.15 3.26 -3.23
CA LEU A 25 -4.31 2.47 -3.66
C LEU A 25 -5.58 3.28 -3.43
N CYS A 26 -6.31 3.55 -4.50
CA CYS A 26 -7.55 4.32 -4.45
C CYS A 26 -8.76 3.39 -4.45
N VAL A 27 -9.79 3.73 -3.68
CA VAL A 27 -11.14 3.19 -3.81
C VAL A 27 -11.67 3.56 -5.20
N HIS A 28 -12.47 2.67 -5.78
CA HIS A 28 -13.12 2.92 -7.07
C HIS A 28 -13.97 4.19 -7.02
N ASP A 29 -13.91 4.97 -8.10
CA ASP A 29 -14.53 6.30 -8.20
C ASP A 29 -14.20 7.27 -7.06
N ARG A 30 -13.17 6.94 -6.25
CA ARG A 30 -12.70 7.76 -5.12
C ARG A 30 -13.82 8.04 -4.10
N VAL A 31 -14.71 7.08 -3.90
CA VAL A 31 -15.75 7.18 -2.87
C VAL A 31 -15.12 7.21 -1.47
N ASP A 32 -15.52 8.19 -0.67
CA ASP A 32 -15.08 8.40 0.72
C ASP A 32 -15.74 7.38 1.67
N CYS A 33 -15.38 6.11 1.54
CA CYS A 33 -15.97 5.03 2.33
C CYS A 33 -15.07 4.51 3.45
N LEU A 34 -13.81 4.92 3.55
CA LEU A 34 -12.88 4.44 4.59
C LEU A 34 -12.92 5.30 5.87
N GLY A 35 -13.61 6.44 5.83
CA GLY A 35 -13.73 7.36 6.95
C GLY A 35 -13.89 8.78 6.46
N GLU A 36 -13.56 9.73 7.31
CA GLU A 36 -13.70 11.16 7.04
C GLU A 36 -12.55 11.95 7.66
N ILE A 37 -12.32 13.16 7.14
CA ILE A 37 -11.36 14.10 7.70
C ILE A 37 -12.12 15.15 8.52
N LYS A 38 -11.80 15.27 9.81
CA LYS A 38 -12.32 16.29 10.72
C LYS A 38 -11.15 16.97 11.42
N ASP A 39 -11.17 18.29 11.51
CA ASP A 39 -10.11 19.09 12.15
C ASP A 39 -8.69 18.65 11.71
N ASP A 40 -8.52 18.51 10.38
CA ASP A 40 -7.27 18.13 9.72
C ASP A 40 -6.71 16.74 10.12
N GLN A 41 -7.56 15.89 10.68
CA GLN A 41 -7.22 14.54 11.11
C GLN A 41 -8.13 13.49 10.47
N MET A 42 -7.56 12.31 10.20
CA MET A 42 -8.30 11.18 9.68
C MET A 42 -9.04 10.45 10.80
N PHE A 43 -10.35 10.29 10.62
CA PHE A 43 -11.21 9.45 11.43
C PHE A 43 -11.64 8.23 10.62
N ALA A 44 -10.91 7.13 10.80
CA ALA A 44 -11.22 5.85 10.16
C ALA A 44 -12.53 5.28 10.72
N ASN A 45 -13.43 4.91 9.82
CA ASN A 45 -14.62 4.13 10.18
C ASN A 45 -14.26 2.62 10.25
N GLU A 46 -15.26 1.74 10.32
CA GLU A 46 -15.00 0.29 10.35
C GLU A 46 -14.23 -0.22 9.12
N TYR A 47 -14.49 0.32 7.93
CA TYR A 47 -13.83 -0.08 6.68
C TYR A 47 -12.39 0.45 6.61
N GLY A 48 -12.15 1.68 7.08
CA GLY A 48 -10.79 2.21 7.24
C GLY A 48 -9.96 1.39 8.21
N LYS A 49 -10.54 0.98 9.35
CA LYS A 49 -9.87 0.09 10.31
C LYS A 49 -9.55 -1.28 9.73
N ILE A 50 -10.42 -1.83 8.89
CA ILE A 50 -10.12 -3.06 8.14
C ILE A 50 -8.94 -2.84 7.19
N ALA A 51 -8.88 -1.70 6.49
CA ALA A 51 -7.76 -1.36 5.62
C ALA A 51 -6.42 -1.24 6.38
N GLU A 52 -6.42 -0.68 7.60
CA GLU A 52 -5.25 -0.64 8.50
C GLU A 52 -4.84 -2.05 8.95
N GLN A 53 -5.79 -2.86 9.41
CA GLN A 53 -5.53 -4.22 9.89
C GLN A 53 -4.95 -5.11 8.78
N GLN A 54 -5.50 -5.03 7.57
CA GLN A 54 -5.00 -5.80 6.44
C GLN A 54 -3.64 -5.30 5.93
N TRP A 55 -3.27 -4.06 6.24
CA TRP A 55 -1.93 -3.55 5.95
C TRP A 55 -0.94 -4.25 6.85
N GLN A 56 -1.17 -4.24 8.16
CA GLN A 56 -0.35 -4.93 9.16
C GLN A 56 -0.30 -6.46 8.93
N TRP A 57 -1.39 -7.04 8.44
CA TRP A 57 -1.44 -8.45 8.06
C TRP A 57 -0.40 -8.82 6.99
N LEU A 58 -0.03 -7.91 6.07
CA LEU A 58 0.99 -8.19 5.05
C LEU A 58 2.33 -8.60 5.69
N GLU A 59 2.82 -7.83 6.66
CA GLU A 59 4.08 -8.13 7.37
C GLU A 59 3.98 -9.43 8.16
N GLN A 60 2.83 -9.69 8.78
CA GLN A 60 2.59 -10.95 9.49
C GLN A 60 2.60 -12.18 8.57
N GLN A 61 2.13 -12.04 7.32
CA GLN A 61 2.09 -13.15 6.36
C GLN A 61 3.39 -13.34 5.58
N TYR A 62 4.12 -12.26 5.33
CA TYR A 62 5.28 -12.26 4.46
C TYR A 62 6.51 -11.81 5.26
N PRO A 63 7.35 -12.73 5.78
CA PRO A 63 8.49 -12.40 6.64
C PRO A 63 9.58 -11.53 6.00
N TYR A 64 9.52 -11.35 4.68
CA TYR A 64 10.40 -10.48 3.88
C TYR A 64 9.78 -9.11 3.61
N VAL A 65 8.62 -8.81 4.18
CA VAL A 65 7.94 -7.52 4.03
C VAL A 65 8.09 -6.75 5.34
N VAL A 66 8.64 -5.54 5.26
CA VAL A 66 8.64 -4.59 6.38
C VAL A 66 7.78 -3.40 6.00
N LEU A 67 6.91 -2.98 6.91
CA LEU A 67 5.99 -1.86 6.69
C LEU A 67 6.49 -0.62 7.38
N HIS A 68 6.50 0.48 6.65
CA HIS A 68 6.96 1.79 7.12
C HIS A 68 5.75 2.75 7.20
N SER A 69 5.96 4.06 7.01
CA SER A 69 4.91 5.08 7.03
C SER A 69 3.67 4.66 6.22
N PHE A 70 2.50 4.76 6.85
CA PHE A 70 1.21 4.37 6.29
C PHE A 70 0.13 5.34 6.75
N VAL A 71 -0.85 5.62 5.89
CA VAL A 71 -2.04 6.39 6.26
C VAL A 71 -3.24 5.93 5.44
N VAL A 72 -4.39 5.84 6.11
CA VAL A 72 -5.69 5.74 5.46
C VAL A 72 -6.23 7.13 5.25
N MET A 73 -6.77 7.38 4.07
CA MET A 73 -7.52 8.58 3.71
C MET A 73 -8.96 8.16 3.40
N PRO A 74 -9.94 9.09 3.34
CA PRO A 74 -11.34 8.73 3.13
C PRO A 74 -11.59 7.80 1.93
N ASN A 75 -10.85 7.97 0.84
CA ASN A 75 -11.02 7.21 -0.39
C ASN A 75 -9.77 6.52 -0.94
N HIS A 76 -8.67 6.50 -0.21
CA HIS A 76 -7.44 5.86 -0.65
C HIS A 76 -6.51 5.56 0.53
N ILE A 77 -5.42 4.86 0.26
CA ILE A 77 -4.34 4.66 1.22
C ILE A 77 -3.02 5.07 0.60
N HIS A 78 -2.09 5.49 1.45
CA HIS A 78 -0.68 5.62 1.13
C HIS A 78 0.15 4.75 2.05
N GLY A 79 1.21 4.13 1.53
CA GLY A 79 2.09 3.32 2.34
C GLY A 79 3.47 3.17 1.73
N ILE A 80 4.45 2.85 2.57
CA ILE A 80 5.78 2.41 2.15
C ILE A 80 5.93 0.93 2.51
N VAL A 81 6.27 0.12 1.53
CA VAL A 81 6.53 -1.32 1.66
C VAL A 81 7.99 -1.56 1.34
N GLU A 82 8.72 -2.17 2.25
CA GLU A 82 10.03 -2.74 1.98
C GLU A 82 9.88 -4.22 1.62
N ILE A 83 10.53 -4.63 0.55
CA ILE A 83 10.79 -6.05 0.29
C ILE A 83 12.26 -6.27 0.65
N ASN A 84 12.54 -7.24 1.51
CA ASN A 84 13.87 -7.56 2.01
C ASN A 84 14.03 -9.08 2.17
N ASP A 85 14.53 -9.73 1.12
CA ASP A 85 14.73 -11.19 1.10
C ASP A 85 15.85 -11.68 2.03
N HIS A 86 16.75 -10.79 2.47
CA HIS A 86 17.83 -11.12 3.41
C HIS A 86 17.30 -11.43 4.81
N MET A 87 16.09 -10.96 5.15
CA MET A 87 15.40 -11.33 6.39
C MET A 87 15.03 -12.83 6.44
N VAL A 88 15.12 -13.54 5.32
CA VAL A 88 14.72 -14.94 5.20
C VAL A 88 15.92 -15.92 5.26
N GLY A 89 17.16 -15.48 5.54
CA GLY A 89 18.20 -16.41 6.02
C GLY A 89 19.66 -15.96 6.00
N THR A 90 20.32 -16.02 7.16
CA THR A 90 21.79 -16.07 7.33
C THR A 90 22.28 -17.33 8.07
N GLY A 91 21.39 -18.27 8.40
CA GLY A 91 21.74 -19.52 9.07
C GLY A 91 22.15 -20.63 8.10
N ARG A 92 23.36 -21.18 8.27
CA ARG A 92 23.89 -22.33 7.50
C ARG A 92 23.07 -23.64 7.61
N ASP A 93 22.03 -23.68 8.43
CA ASP A 93 21.17 -24.86 8.68
C ASP A 93 19.87 -24.91 7.86
N LEU A 94 19.59 -23.92 6.99
CA LEU A 94 18.30 -23.81 6.30
C LEU A 94 18.27 -24.40 4.88
N SER A 95 19.31 -25.14 4.45
CA SER A 95 19.36 -25.72 3.09
C SER A 95 18.22 -26.72 2.79
N LEU A 96 17.47 -27.16 3.82
CA LEU A 96 16.27 -27.99 3.67
C LEU A 96 14.95 -27.21 3.75
N GLN A 97 14.92 -25.98 4.29
CA GLN A 97 13.74 -25.10 4.31
C GLN A 97 13.76 -24.05 3.17
N GLN A 98 14.90 -23.87 2.50
CA GLN A 98 15.05 -23.01 1.33
C GLN A 98 14.33 -23.52 0.07
N GLN A 99 13.77 -24.74 0.09
CA GLN A 99 12.78 -25.11 -0.90
C GLN A 99 11.47 -24.32 -0.67
N GLN A 100 11.29 -23.27 -1.49
CA GLN A 100 9.99 -22.76 -1.98
C GLN A 100 9.19 -21.76 -1.13
N ARG A 101 9.77 -20.64 -0.69
CA ARG A 101 8.96 -19.41 -0.55
C ARG A 101 9.32 -18.42 -1.63
N LYS A 102 8.62 -18.51 -2.77
CA LYS A 102 8.71 -17.53 -3.86
C LYS A 102 8.40 -16.14 -3.30
N ILE A 103 9.37 -15.23 -3.37
CA ILE A 103 9.18 -13.82 -3.04
C ILE A 103 8.13 -13.25 -3.99
N LYS A 104 7.06 -12.68 -3.43
CA LYS A 104 6.03 -12.01 -4.20
C LYS A 104 6.53 -10.65 -4.64
N SER A 105 6.29 -10.32 -5.90
CA SER A 105 6.47 -8.95 -6.40
C SER A 105 5.55 -7.98 -5.64
N LEU A 106 5.89 -6.69 -5.68
CA LEU A 106 5.01 -5.63 -5.16
C LEU A 106 3.56 -5.74 -5.71
N SER A 107 3.41 -6.15 -6.97
CA SER A 107 2.08 -6.32 -7.58
C SER A 107 1.28 -7.46 -6.94
N GLU A 108 1.93 -8.58 -6.63
CA GLU A 108 1.31 -9.72 -5.97
C GLU A 108 0.97 -9.40 -4.51
N LEU A 109 1.83 -8.64 -3.80
CA LEU A 109 1.56 -8.17 -2.44
C LEU A 109 0.36 -7.20 -2.40
N MET A 110 0.34 -6.20 -3.29
CA MET A 110 -0.79 -5.27 -3.40
C MET A 110 -2.07 -5.97 -3.88
N GLY A 111 -1.93 -7.01 -4.73
CA GLY A 111 -3.05 -7.87 -5.11
C GLY A 111 -3.62 -8.64 -3.92
N ALA A 112 -2.77 -9.22 -3.07
CA ALA A 112 -3.18 -9.87 -1.84
C ALA A 112 -3.88 -8.90 -0.89
N TYR A 113 -3.28 -7.74 -0.62
CA TYR A 113 -3.87 -6.68 0.20
C TYR A 113 -5.26 -6.27 -0.29
N LYS A 114 -5.40 -5.96 -1.59
CA LYS A 114 -6.69 -5.56 -2.17
C LYS A 114 -7.74 -6.66 -2.01
N THR A 115 -7.34 -7.92 -2.21
CA THR A 115 -8.24 -9.07 -2.14
C THR A 115 -8.73 -9.31 -0.72
N THR A 116 -7.82 -9.36 0.26
CA THR A 116 -8.19 -9.62 1.66
C THR A 116 -8.95 -8.45 2.27
N THR A 117 -8.56 -7.21 1.98
CA THR A 117 -9.27 -6.01 2.43
C THR A 117 -10.69 -5.95 1.86
N SER A 118 -10.86 -6.19 0.55
CA SER A 118 -12.20 -6.21 -0.05
C SER A 118 -13.07 -7.30 0.58
N LYS A 119 -12.52 -8.51 0.76
CA LYS A 119 -13.24 -9.62 1.39
C LYS A 119 -13.75 -9.25 2.78
N GLN A 120 -12.90 -8.65 3.62
CA GLN A 120 -13.29 -8.28 4.98
C GLN A 120 -14.31 -7.13 4.99
N ILE A 121 -14.14 -6.11 4.16
CA ILE A 121 -15.11 -5.02 4.02
C ILE A 121 -16.48 -5.53 3.53
N HIS A 122 -16.50 -6.48 2.60
CA HIS A 122 -17.73 -7.12 2.13
C HIS A 122 -18.43 -7.89 3.25
N LEU A 123 -17.67 -8.64 4.06
CA LEU A 123 -18.20 -9.36 5.22
C LEU A 123 -18.73 -8.41 6.31
N SER A 124 -18.18 -7.21 6.41
CA SER A 124 -18.66 -6.13 7.30
C SER A 124 -19.84 -5.33 6.73
N GLY A 125 -20.36 -5.69 5.54
CA GLY A 125 -21.63 -5.17 5.03
C GLY A 125 -21.53 -4.25 3.81
N LEU A 126 -20.35 -3.73 3.45
CA LEU A 126 -20.19 -2.88 2.26
C LEU A 126 -19.85 -3.72 1.02
N THR A 127 -20.81 -4.51 0.54
CA THR A 127 -20.63 -5.48 -0.57
C THR A 127 -20.25 -4.86 -1.91
N VAL A 128 -20.57 -3.58 -2.13
CA VAL A 128 -20.24 -2.84 -3.35
C VAL A 128 -18.81 -2.30 -3.38
N PHE A 129 -18.07 -2.44 -2.27
CA PHE A 129 -16.70 -1.95 -2.17
C PHE A 129 -15.79 -2.55 -3.24
N LYS A 130 -14.97 -1.71 -3.87
CA LYS A 130 -13.90 -2.14 -4.77
C LYS A 130 -12.77 -1.12 -4.78
N TRP A 131 -11.54 -1.62 -4.88
CA TRP A 131 -10.39 -0.81 -5.24
C TRP A 131 -10.38 -0.48 -6.73
N GLN A 132 -9.69 0.58 -7.13
CA GLN A 132 -9.30 0.76 -8.53
C GLN A 132 -8.42 -0.41 -9.00
N ARG A 133 -8.51 -0.77 -10.29
CA ARG A 133 -7.77 -1.91 -10.86
C ARG A 133 -6.25 -1.75 -10.67
N SER A 134 -5.71 -0.60 -11.08
CA SER A 134 -4.29 -0.27 -10.90
C SER A 134 -4.01 0.33 -9.52
N PHE A 135 -2.74 0.48 -9.21
CA PHE A 135 -2.25 1.31 -8.11
C PHE A 135 -1.10 2.17 -8.63
N HIS A 136 -0.71 3.21 -7.88
CA HIS A 136 0.49 3.97 -8.17
C HIS A 136 1.63 3.44 -7.29
N ASP A 137 2.83 3.36 -7.85
CA ASP A 137 4.03 2.93 -7.15
C ASP A 137 5.24 3.80 -7.52
N HIS A 138 6.18 3.93 -6.59
CA HIS A 138 7.44 4.64 -6.80
C HIS A 138 8.55 4.02 -5.94
N ILE A 139 9.70 3.72 -6.56
CA ILE A 139 10.86 3.15 -5.85
C ILE A 139 11.59 4.27 -5.11
N ILE A 140 11.78 4.09 -3.81
CA ILE A 140 12.55 4.99 -2.94
C ILE A 140 14.01 4.54 -2.95
N ARG A 141 14.91 5.42 -3.39
CA ARG A 141 16.31 5.06 -3.69
C ARG A 141 17.34 5.59 -2.69
N ASN A 142 16.95 6.50 -1.82
CA ASN A 142 17.83 7.14 -0.84
C ASN A 142 17.03 7.64 0.36
N GLU A 143 17.77 7.99 1.42
CA GLU A 143 17.23 8.42 2.71
C GLU A 143 16.45 9.74 2.61
N GLU A 144 16.96 10.74 1.88
CA GLU A 144 16.25 12.01 1.68
C GLU A 144 14.87 11.82 1.04
N SER A 145 14.77 10.96 0.01
CA SER A 145 13.49 10.64 -0.60
C SER A 145 12.59 9.83 0.32
N TYR A 146 13.16 8.96 1.17
CA TYR A 146 12.41 8.22 2.17
C TYR A 146 11.78 9.18 3.20
N GLU A 147 12.56 10.10 3.75
CA GLU A 147 12.09 11.10 4.70
C GLU A 147 11.01 11.99 4.09
N ARG A 148 11.23 12.49 2.87
CA ARG A 148 10.26 13.33 2.17
C ARG A 148 8.92 12.60 1.95
N ILE A 149 8.96 11.34 1.53
CA ILE A 149 7.74 10.55 1.29
C ILE A 149 7.06 10.19 2.62
N SER A 150 7.82 9.79 3.64
CA SER A 150 7.28 9.54 4.99
C SER A 150 6.58 10.77 5.56
N ASN A 151 7.21 11.94 5.44
CA ASN A 151 6.62 13.21 5.84
C ASN A 151 5.36 13.55 5.03
N TYR A 152 5.36 13.30 3.73
CA TYR A 152 4.17 13.47 2.88
C TYR A 152 3.01 12.60 3.35
N ILE A 153 3.26 11.32 3.65
CA ILE A 153 2.25 10.37 4.14
C ILE A 153 1.64 10.87 5.46
N GLN A 154 2.49 11.22 6.43
CA GLN A 154 2.04 11.65 7.76
C GLN A 154 1.25 12.97 7.73
N LYS A 155 1.59 13.88 6.80
CA LYS A 155 0.92 15.18 6.63
C LYS A 155 -0.28 15.11 5.68
N ASN A 156 -0.57 13.95 5.07
CA ASN A 156 -1.63 13.86 4.08
C ASN A 156 -3.04 14.18 4.65
N PRO A 157 -3.40 13.71 5.87
CA PRO A 157 -4.70 14.04 6.47
C PRO A 157 -4.95 15.55 6.59
N SER A 158 -3.95 16.31 7.02
CA SER A 158 -4.07 17.77 7.16
C SER A 158 -4.05 18.52 5.83
N ASN A 159 -3.56 17.89 4.76
CA ASN A 159 -3.58 18.44 3.41
C ASN A 159 -4.72 17.86 2.54
N TRP A 160 -5.77 17.29 3.15
CA TRP A 160 -6.82 16.58 2.40
C TRP A 160 -7.45 17.41 1.27
N LYS A 161 -7.78 18.68 1.54
CA LYS A 161 -8.41 19.57 0.55
C LYS A 161 -7.48 19.94 -0.62
N GLY A 162 -6.18 19.83 -0.43
CA GLY A 162 -5.15 20.06 -1.45
C GLY A 162 -4.69 18.76 -2.13
N ASP A 163 -5.21 17.61 -1.71
CA ASP A 163 -4.79 16.32 -2.23
C ASP A 163 -5.36 16.07 -3.64
N LYS A 164 -4.54 15.51 -4.53
CA LYS A 164 -4.95 15.22 -5.93
C LYS A 164 -6.00 14.12 -6.05
N PHE A 165 -6.21 13.35 -4.98
CA PHE A 165 -7.22 12.30 -4.84
C PHE A 165 -8.52 12.81 -4.18
N TYR A 166 -8.54 14.06 -3.72
CA TYR A 166 -9.75 14.69 -3.23
C TYR A 166 -10.79 14.82 -4.36
N SER A 167 -11.98 14.26 -4.14
CA SER A 167 -13.17 14.49 -4.96
C SER A 167 -14.13 15.38 -4.17
N ARG A 168 -14.51 16.50 -4.76
CA ARG A 168 -15.48 17.46 -4.21
C ARG A 168 -16.90 16.94 -4.29
#